data_AF-A0A2N6G813-F1
#
_entry.id   AF-A0A2N6G813-F1
#
_cell.length_a   1.000
_cell.length_b   1.000
_cell.length_c   1.000
_cell.angle_alpha   90.00
_cell.angle_beta   90.00
_cell.angle_gamma   90.00
#
_symmetry.space_group_name_H-M   'P 1'
#
loop_
_entity.id
_entity.type
_entity.pdbx_description
1 polymer ?
#
loop_
_entity_poly.entity_id
_entity_poly.type
_entity_poly.pdbx_seq_one_letter_code
_entity_poly.pdbx_strand_id
1 'polypeptide(L)' 'MNSQKKTIQGDTLSTEQWDALCRFAGYEGRQWKSVLAQCWRNGCYPWHVKNTSNDEAYLQQIRNRRGPGWLMKCNLRLG' A
#
# COMPACT_ATOMS: atom_id res chain seq x y z
N MET A 1 -25.71 -27.53 -10.40
CA MET A 1 -25.54 -26.79 -11.67
C MET A 1 -25.94 -25.33 -11.44
N ASN A 2 -25.06 -24.39 -11.84
CA ASN A 2 -25.18 -22.91 -11.89
C ASN A 2 -25.35 -22.13 -10.57
N SER A 3 -24.32 -21.41 -10.08
CA SER A 3 -23.84 -20.06 -10.51
C SER A 3 -24.81 -18.96 -10.01
N GLN A 4 -24.49 -17.93 -9.23
CA GLN A 4 -23.27 -17.28 -8.73
C GLN A 4 -23.67 -16.40 -7.54
N LYS A 5 -22.90 -16.37 -6.45
CA LYS A 5 -22.62 -15.14 -5.69
C LYS A 5 -21.16 -15.20 -5.23
N LYS A 6 -20.30 -14.68 -6.08
CA LYS A 6 -18.87 -14.46 -5.88
C LYS A 6 -18.74 -13.46 -4.73
N THR A 7 -18.57 -13.94 -3.51
CA THR A 7 -18.11 -13.11 -2.39
C THR A 7 -16.80 -12.48 -2.84
N ILE A 8 -16.75 -11.15 -2.96
CA ILE A 8 -15.55 -10.41 -3.35
C ILE A 8 -14.56 -10.54 -2.20
N GLN A 9 -13.81 -11.63 -2.21
CA GLN A 9 -12.66 -11.90 -1.35
C GLN A 9 -11.50 -11.05 -1.92
N GLY A 10 -11.56 -9.72 -1.72
CA GLY A 10 -10.67 -8.79 -2.45
C GLY A 10 -10.40 -7.44 -1.78
N ASP A 11 -10.87 -7.23 -0.54
CA ASP A 11 -10.87 -5.90 0.08
C ASP A 11 -9.91 -5.73 1.27
N THR A 12 -9.05 -6.72 1.54
CA THR A 12 -8.05 -6.68 2.62
C THR A 12 -6.64 -6.78 2.03
N LEU A 13 -5.69 -6.01 2.57
CA LEU A 13 -4.28 -6.11 2.18
C LEU A 13 -3.71 -7.45 2.68
N SER A 14 -2.76 -8.04 1.95
CA SER A 14 -1.99 -9.17 2.49
C SER A 14 -1.09 -8.69 3.64
N THR A 15 -0.58 -9.63 4.44
CA THR A 15 0.34 -9.32 5.55
C THR A 15 1.57 -8.58 5.04
N GLU A 16 2.14 -8.99 3.91
CA GLU A 16 3.34 -8.38 3.34
C GLU A 16 3.07 -6.97 2.82
N GLN A 17 1.88 -6.76 2.23
CA GLN A 17 1.43 -5.42 1.82
C GLN A 17 1.22 -4.50 3.02
N TRP A 18 0.65 -5.04 4.10
CA TRP A 18 0.47 -4.31 5.35
C TRP A 18 1.82 -3.95 5.98
N ASP A 19 2.74 -4.90 6.04
CA ASP A 19 4.07 -4.69 6.63
C ASP A 19 4.90 -3.69 5.83
N ALA A 20 4.86 -3.75 4.49
CA ALA A 20 5.50 -2.77 3.63
C ALA A 20 4.92 -1.36 3.84
N LEU A 21 3.59 -1.26 4.01
CA LEU A 21 2.91 0.00 4.30
C LEU A 21 3.29 0.54 5.69
N CYS A 22 3.35 -0.32 6.71
CA CYS A 22 3.79 0.02 8.06
C CYS A 22 5.23 0.50 8.09
N ARG A 23 6.16 -0.20 7.41
CA ARG A 23 7.56 0.21 7.29
C ARG A 23 7.68 1.56 6.61
N PHE A 24 7.05 1.72 5.45
CA PHE A 24 7.03 2.99 4.73
C PHE A 24 6.52 4.12 5.62
N ALA A 25 5.41 3.89 6.33
CA ALA A 25 4.84 4.87 7.22
C ALA A 25 5.70 5.18 8.45
N GLY A 26 6.40 4.18 8.97
CA GLY A 26 7.38 4.36 10.05
C GLY A 26 8.56 5.23 9.64
N TYR A 27 9.10 5.03 8.42
CA TYR A 27 10.21 5.83 7.90
C TYR A 27 9.79 7.27 7.60
N GLU A 28 8.64 7.46 6.94
CA GLU A 28 8.19 8.80 6.50
C GLU A 28 7.42 9.57 7.57
N GLY A 29 7.02 8.92 8.67
CA GLY A 29 6.27 9.54 9.76
C GLY A 29 4.93 10.13 9.30
N ARG A 30 4.50 11.25 9.89
CA ARG A 30 3.14 11.80 9.67
C ARG A 30 2.82 12.14 8.21
N GLN A 31 3.83 12.37 7.37
CA GLN A 31 3.66 12.73 5.96
C GLN A 31 3.62 11.52 5.02
N TRP A 32 3.70 10.29 5.54
CA TRP A 32 3.82 9.07 4.74
C TRP A 32 2.77 8.95 3.62
N LYS A 33 1.54 9.38 3.86
CA LYS A 33 0.47 9.35 2.84
C LYS A 33 0.79 10.24 1.65
N SER A 34 1.29 11.46 1.93
CA SER A 34 1.66 12.42 0.91
C SER A 34 2.84 11.92 0.09
N VAL A 35 3.88 11.42 0.78
CA VAL A 35 5.07 10.88 0.14
C VAL A 35 4.72 9.66 -0.71
N LEU A 36 3.95 8.70 -0.18
CA LEU A 36 3.54 7.52 -0.94
C LEU A 36 2.69 7.88 -2.18
N ALA A 37 1.77 8.84 -2.05
CA ALA A 37 1.00 9.34 -3.19
C ALA A 37 1.90 9.98 -4.26
N GLN A 38 2.95 10.70 -3.86
CA GLN A 38 3.95 11.24 -4.78
C GLN A 38 4.77 10.13 -5.44
N CYS A 39 5.19 9.11 -4.69
CA CYS A 39 5.89 7.94 -5.22
C CYS A 39 5.04 7.22 -6.28
N TRP A 40 3.74 7.05 -6.01
CA TRP A 40 2.81 6.49 -6.98
C TRP A 40 2.68 7.35 -8.23
N ARG A 41 2.63 8.67 -8.10
CA ARG A 41 2.56 9.56 -9.27
C ARG A 41 3.82 9.51 -10.12
N ASN A 42 4.98 9.54 -9.47
CA ASN A 42 6.27 9.71 -10.13
C ASN A 42 6.96 8.39 -10.49
N GLY A 43 6.44 7.25 -10.00
CA GLY A 43 7.07 5.94 -10.15
C GLY A 43 8.43 5.82 -9.45
N CYS A 44 8.72 6.70 -8.49
CA CYS A 44 10.01 6.76 -7.81
C CYS A 44 9.82 6.60 -6.30
N TYR A 45 10.27 5.46 -5.77
CA TYR A 45 10.27 5.19 -4.34
C TYR A 45 11.60 5.60 -3.68
N PRO A 46 11.58 6.00 -2.39
CA PRO A 46 12.78 6.32 -1.62
C PRO A 46 13.75 5.13 -1.53
N TRP A 47 15.02 5.43 -1.23
CA TRP A 47 16.07 4.41 -1.14
C TRP A 47 15.76 3.29 -0.13
N HIS A 48 15.13 3.62 1.01
CA HIS A 48 14.81 2.64 2.05
C HIS A 48 13.73 1.65 1.60
N VAL A 49 12.88 2.03 0.64
CA VAL A 49 11.88 1.13 0.03
C VAL A 49 12.54 0.21 -0.98
N LYS A 50 13.47 0.76 -1.78
CA LYS A 50 14.19 0.01 -2.83
C LYS A 50 15.17 -1.02 -2.26
N ASN A 51 15.77 -0.70 -1.11
CA ASN A 51 16.72 -1.58 -0.42
C ASN A 51 16.04 -2.56 0.55
N THR A 52 14.73 -2.44 0.78
CA THR A 52 13.97 -3.37 1.62
C THR A 52 13.25 -4.39 0.77
N SER A 53 13.38 -5.67 1.13
CA SER A 53 12.84 -6.84 0.43
C SER A 53 11.42 -6.64 -0.14
N ASN A 54 11.36 -6.26 -1.42
CA ASN A 54 10.15 -6.15 -2.23
C ASN A 54 9.09 -5.13 -1.77
N ASP A 55 9.41 -4.19 -0.88
CA ASP A 55 8.43 -3.19 -0.40
C ASP A 55 7.88 -2.35 -1.56
N GLU A 56 8.73 -1.99 -2.53
CA GLU A 56 8.30 -1.32 -3.77
C GLU A 56 7.21 -2.12 -4.50
N ALA A 57 7.40 -3.42 -4.67
CA ALA A 57 6.45 -4.27 -5.36
C ALA A 57 5.11 -4.35 -4.61
N TYR A 58 5.15 -4.48 -3.28
CA TYR A 58 3.94 -4.53 -2.46
C TYR A 58 3.19 -3.20 -2.44
N LEU A 59 3.88 -2.08 -2.30
CA LEU A 59 3.28 -0.74 -2.37
C LEU A 59 2.68 -0.46 -3.75
N GLN A 60 3.33 -0.94 -4.82
CA GLN A 60 2.80 -0.85 -6.18
C GLN A 60 1.57 -1.74 -6.37
N GLN A 61 1.51 -2.93 -5.76
CA GLN A 61 0.31 -3.76 -5.78
C GLN A 61 -0.85 -3.09 -5.03
N ILE A 62 -0.59 -2.44 -3.90
CA ILE A 62 -1.59 -1.64 -3.17
C ILE A 62 -2.15 -0.55 -4.09
N ARG A 63 -1.27 0.20 -4.77
CA ARG A 63 -1.67 1.22 -5.75
C ARG A 63 -2.55 0.62 -6.85
N ASN A 64 -2.12 -0.47 -7.46
CA ASN A 64 -2.83 -1.08 -8.59
C ASN A 64 -4.22 -1.59 -8.18
N ARG A 65 -4.38 -2.03 -6.93
CA ARG A 65 -5.65 -2.57 -6.41
C ARG A 65 -6.60 -1.48 -5.90
N ARG A 66 -6.08 -0.47 -5.20
CA ARG A 66 -6.91 0.50 -4.45
C ARG A 66 -6.83 1.94 -4.93
N GLY A 67 -5.77 2.27 -5.65
CA GLY A 67 -5.52 3.62 -6.15
C GLY A 67 -5.14 4.66 -5.07
N PRO A 68 -4.72 5.85 -5.51
CA PRO A 68 -4.28 6.95 -4.63
C PRO A 68 -5.37 7.46 -3.68
N GLY A 69 -6.64 7.44 -4.10
CA GLY A 69 -7.77 7.91 -3.29
C GLY A 69 -7.99 7.08 -2.02
N TRP A 70 -7.51 5.83 -1.98
CA TRP A 70 -7.61 4.98 -0.80
C TRP A 70 -6.70 5.44 0.35
N LEU A 71 -5.54 6.06 0.07
CA LEU A 71 -4.61 6.52 1.12
C LEU A 71 -5.26 7.50 2.10
N MET A 72 -6.16 8.34 1.60
CA MET A 72 -6.88 9.31 2.43
C MET A 72 -7.85 8.63 3.40
N LYS A 73 -8.40 7.48 3.01
CA LYS A 73 -9.30 6.66 3.82
C LYS A 73 -8.57 5.66 4.72
N CYS A 74 -7.31 5.36 4.41
CA CYS A 74 -6.49 4.41 5.16
C CYS A 74 -6.22 4.94 6.58
N ASN A 75 -6.70 4.22 7.59
CA ASN A 75 -6.46 4.54 9.00
C ASN A 75 -5.35 3.65 9.57
N LEU A 76 -4.11 3.95 9.19
CA LEU A 76 -2.94 3.26 9.73
C LEU A 76 -2.61 3.86 11.12
N ARG A 77 -2.76 3.05 12.17
CA ARG A 77 -2.28 3.38 13.52
C ARG A 77 -0.90 2.77 13.69
N LEU A 78 0.12 3.61 13.64
CA LEU A 78 1.45 3.25 14.11
C LEU A 78 1.39 3.29 15.64
N GLY A 79 1.38 2.10 16.25
CA GLY A 79 1.41 1.93 17.71
C GLY A 79 2.79 2.15 18.28
#